data_AF-A0A2N0H420-F1
#
_entry.id   AF-A0A2N0H420-F1
#
_cell.length_a   1.000
_cell.length_b   1.000
_cell.length_c   1.000
_cell.angle_alpha   90.00
_cell.angle_beta   90.00
_cell.angle_gamma   90.00
#
_symmetry.space_group_name_H-M   'P 1'
#
loop_
_entity.id
_entity.type
_entity.pdbx_description
1 polymer ?
#
loop_
_entity_poly.entity_id
_entity_poly.type
_entity_poly.pdbx_seq_one_letter_code
_entity_poly.pdbx_strand_id
1 'polypeptide(L)'
;MGWLFMSRGGMSPFATPKAYLDNQCTYPPDPEKGRETGLRVLKSTVRSGAYYAACQSYDAEGPKETFAIICLVKWSPGARSGEEFGYKDMTETMGPYHYDCPASILDMLGPPGNEYAANWREACRARLALTSRRKPRPGDMLVLAEPLTFTDGQSERSFRVVQSGKKTVLRRVSDGMGVKISKLMSRAWTIVPPPAAPSAS
;
A
#
# COMPACT_ATOMS: atom_id res chain seq x y z
N MET A 1 -5.68 -19.28 -1.80
CA MET A 1 -5.34 -19.32 -3.23
C MET A 1 -3.84 -19.18 -3.46
N GLY A 2 -3.33 -19.86 -4.49
CA GLY A 2 -1.91 -19.88 -4.87
C GLY A 2 -1.52 -18.70 -5.76
N TRP A 3 -0.27 -18.69 -6.23
CA TRP A 3 0.18 -17.75 -7.26
C TRP A 3 -0.13 -18.30 -8.64
N LEU A 4 -0.60 -17.44 -9.54
CA LEU A 4 -0.68 -17.70 -10.97
C LEU A 4 0.48 -16.99 -11.65
N PHE A 5 1.15 -17.67 -12.58
CA PHE A 5 2.22 -17.12 -13.40
C PHE A 5 1.91 -17.31 -14.88
N MET A 6 2.37 -16.37 -15.70
CA MET A 6 2.21 -16.41 -17.15
C MET A 6 3.33 -15.65 -17.86
N SER A 7 3.50 -16.00 -19.12
CA SER A 7 4.38 -15.28 -20.04
C SER A 7 3.77 -14.00 -20.56
N ARG A 8 4.59 -13.17 -21.22
CA ARG A 8 4.13 -11.98 -21.94
C ARG A 8 3.07 -12.31 -22.99
N GLY A 9 3.19 -13.47 -23.64
CA GLY A 9 2.19 -13.97 -24.60
C GLY A 9 0.88 -14.33 -23.91
N GLY A 10 0.94 -14.96 -22.73
CA GLY A 10 -0.25 -15.27 -21.92
C GLY A 10 -1.00 -14.02 -21.42
N MET A 11 -0.31 -12.89 -21.29
CA MET A 11 -0.95 -11.60 -21.01
C MET A 11 -1.59 -10.93 -22.23
N SER A 12 -1.33 -11.40 -23.45
CA SER A 12 -1.81 -10.74 -24.66
C SER A 12 -3.34 -10.58 -24.65
N PRO A 13 -3.90 -9.43 -25.06
CA PRO A 13 -3.25 -8.26 -25.66
C PRO A 13 -2.73 -7.21 -24.66
N PHE A 14 -2.75 -7.50 -23.35
CA PHE A 14 -2.51 -6.52 -22.31
C PHE A 14 -1.00 -6.26 -22.09
N ALA A 15 -0.60 -4.99 -22.19
CA ALA A 15 0.80 -4.58 -22.04
C ALA A 15 1.26 -4.43 -20.57
N THR A 16 0.33 -4.36 -19.61
CA THR A 16 0.65 -4.13 -18.20
C THR A 16 -0.15 -5.04 -17.27
N PRO A 17 0.38 -5.38 -16.08
CA PRO A 17 -0.38 -6.10 -15.05
C PRO A 17 -1.73 -5.46 -14.72
N LYS A 18 -1.78 -4.12 -14.67
CA LYS A 18 -3.02 -3.37 -14.40
C LYS A 18 -4.06 -3.65 -15.47
N ALA A 19 -3.72 -3.48 -16.75
CA ALA A 19 -4.65 -3.68 -17.86
C ALA A 19 -5.15 -5.13 -17.93
N TYR A 20 -4.25 -6.09 -17.69
CA TYR A 20 -4.63 -7.51 -17.61
C TYR A 20 -5.64 -7.74 -16.48
N LEU A 21 -5.35 -7.26 -15.27
CA LEU A 21 -6.20 -7.47 -14.09
C LEU A 21 -7.52 -6.69 -14.18
N ASP A 22 -7.54 -5.51 -14.80
CA ASP A 22 -8.76 -4.78 -15.10
C ASP A 22 -9.71 -5.62 -15.95
N ASN A 23 -9.17 -6.28 -16.98
CA ASN A 23 -9.93 -7.19 -17.84
C ASN A 23 -10.40 -8.44 -17.09
N GLN A 24 -9.54 -9.07 -16.28
CA GLN A 24 -9.95 -10.22 -15.47
C GLN A 24 -11.06 -9.87 -14.46
N CYS A 25 -11.06 -8.64 -13.95
CA CYS A 25 -12.08 -8.12 -13.04
C CYS A 25 -13.27 -7.46 -13.75
N THR A 26 -13.39 -7.62 -15.07
CA THR A 26 -14.47 -7.05 -15.86
C THR A 26 -15.09 -8.12 -16.76
N TYR A 27 -16.30 -8.56 -16.42
CA TYR A 27 -17.03 -9.55 -17.19
C TYR A 27 -18.55 -9.38 -17.02
N PRO A 28 -19.35 -9.73 -18.05
CA PRO A 28 -20.81 -9.70 -17.93
C PRO A 28 -21.33 -10.91 -17.13
N PRO A 29 -22.58 -10.83 -16.62
CA PRO A 29 -23.32 -12.04 -16.27
C PRO A 29 -23.31 -13.04 -17.44
N ASP A 30 -23.25 -14.33 -17.11
CA ASP A 30 -23.36 -15.42 -18.08
C ASP A 30 -24.23 -16.53 -17.46
N PRO A 31 -25.57 -16.36 -17.46
CA PRO A 31 -26.48 -17.33 -16.85
C PRO A 31 -26.40 -18.72 -17.47
N GLU A 32 -26.07 -18.81 -18.77
CA GLU A 32 -25.88 -20.10 -19.46
C GLU A 32 -24.73 -20.91 -18.87
N LYS A 33 -23.69 -20.23 -18.34
CA LYS A 33 -22.58 -20.85 -17.59
C LYS A 33 -22.76 -20.82 -16.08
N GLY A 34 -23.96 -20.51 -15.58
CA GLY A 34 -24.26 -20.45 -14.15
C GLY A 34 -23.67 -19.25 -13.43
N ARG A 35 -23.26 -18.18 -14.15
CA ARG A 35 -22.77 -16.94 -13.55
C ARG A 35 -23.87 -15.87 -13.59
N GLU A 36 -24.65 -15.80 -12.52
CA GLU A 36 -25.79 -14.86 -12.42
C GLU A 36 -25.36 -13.38 -12.35
N THR A 37 -24.15 -13.10 -11.87
CA THR A 37 -23.65 -11.73 -11.69
C THR A 37 -22.42 -11.45 -12.55
N GLY A 38 -22.36 -10.24 -13.09
CA GLY A 38 -21.19 -9.66 -13.72
C GLY A 38 -20.37 -8.85 -12.73
N LEU A 39 -19.19 -8.43 -13.17
CA LEU A 39 -18.28 -7.57 -12.43
C LEU A 39 -17.73 -6.49 -13.35
N ARG A 40 -17.59 -5.27 -12.82
CA ARG A 40 -16.93 -4.17 -13.53
C ARG A 40 -15.97 -3.42 -12.63
N VAL A 41 -14.82 -3.01 -13.16
CA VAL A 41 -13.88 -2.14 -12.45
C VAL A 41 -14.34 -0.69 -12.57
N LEU A 42 -14.59 -0.04 -11.44
CA LEU A 42 -14.90 1.39 -11.38
C LEU A 42 -13.62 2.24 -11.36
N LYS A 43 -12.61 1.78 -10.62
CA LYS A 43 -11.30 2.42 -10.53
C LYS A 43 -10.27 1.43 -10.04
N SER A 44 -9.05 1.52 -10.57
CA SER A 44 -7.95 0.65 -10.16
C SER A 44 -6.58 1.31 -10.26
N THR A 45 -5.61 0.76 -9.54
CA THR A 45 -4.20 1.16 -9.60
C THR A 45 -3.29 -0.01 -9.23
N VAL A 46 -2.03 0.04 -9.67
CA VAL A 46 -0.96 -0.81 -9.12
C VAL A 46 -0.02 0.05 -8.29
N ARG A 47 0.22 -0.30 -7.03
CA ARG A 47 1.18 0.39 -6.15
C ARG A 47 1.76 -0.55 -5.12
N SER A 48 3.03 -0.32 -4.77
CA SER A 48 3.77 -1.09 -3.77
C SER A 48 3.74 -2.61 -3.99
N GLY A 49 3.66 -3.08 -5.24
CA GLY A 49 3.61 -4.51 -5.55
C GLY A 49 2.21 -5.15 -5.45
N ALA A 50 1.15 -4.35 -5.35
CA ALA A 50 -0.23 -4.84 -5.39
C ALA A 50 -1.10 -4.02 -6.35
N TYR A 51 -2.00 -4.71 -7.03
CA TYR A 51 -3.16 -4.15 -7.71
C TYR A 51 -4.27 -3.93 -6.68
N TYR A 52 -4.94 -2.78 -6.77
CA TYR A 52 -6.11 -2.43 -5.98
C TYR A 52 -7.20 -1.94 -6.93
N ALA A 53 -8.42 -2.44 -6.75
CA ALA A 53 -9.56 -1.99 -7.52
C ALA A 53 -10.84 -1.91 -6.69
N ALA A 54 -11.61 -0.85 -6.92
CA ALA A 54 -13.03 -0.82 -6.58
C ALA A 54 -13.78 -1.51 -7.71
N CYS A 55 -14.34 -2.67 -7.42
CA CYS A 55 -15.13 -3.46 -8.36
C CYS A 55 -16.59 -3.46 -7.91
N GLN A 56 -17.50 -3.38 -8.86
CA GLN A 56 -18.93 -3.42 -8.60
C GLN A 56 -19.55 -4.64 -9.29
N SER A 57 -20.21 -5.50 -8.49
CA SER A 57 -21.04 -6.56 -9.05
C SER A 57 -22.35 -5.99 -9.58
N TYR A 58 -22.92 -6.64 -10.58
CA TYR A 58 -24.20 -6.25 -11.16
C TYR A 58 -24.90 -7.44 -11.81
N ASP A 59 -26.21 -7.36 -11.95
CA ASP A 59 -27.03 -8.33 -12.68
C ASP A 59 -28.03 -7.60 -13.60
N ALA A 60 -29.08 -8.31 -14.04
CA ALA A 60 -30.12 -7.77 -14.89
C ALA A 60 -30.96 -6.66 -14.21
N GLU A 61 -31.04 -6.65 -12.89
CA GLU A 61 -31.77 -5.65 -12.10
C GLU A 61 -30.93 -4.39 -11.86
N GLY A 62 -29.61 -4.50 -11.98
CA GLY A 62 -28.68 -3.38 -11.98
C GLY A 62 -27.49 -3.58 -11.04
N PRO A 63 -26.86 -2.47 -10.59
CA PRO A 63 -25.71 -2.51 -9.70
C PRO A 63 -26.04 -3.12 -8.33
N LYS A 64 -25.10 -3.92 -7.81
CA LYS A 64 -25.15 -4.51 -6.47
C LYS A 64 -23.99 -3.96 -5.63
N GLU A 65 -23.18 -4.83 -5.04
CA GLU A 65 -22.14 -4.45 -4.09
C GLU A 65 -20.92 -3.86 -4.79
N THR A 66 -20.29 -2.87 -4.12
CA THR A 66 -18.99 -2.34 -4.55
C THR A 66 -17.95 -2.64 -3.47
N PHE A 67 -16.95 -3.45 -3.82
CA PHE A 67 -15.97 -4.01 -2.90
C PHE A 67 -14.56 -3.95 -3.49
N ALA A 68 -13.56 -4.15 -2.64
CA ALA A 68 -12.17 -4.11 -3.09
C ALA A 68 -11.65 -5.50 -3.53
N ILE A 69 -11.04 -5.54 -4.72
CA ILE A 69 -10.17 -6.64 -5.15
C ILE A 69 -8.72 -6.19 -5.01
N ILE A 70 -7.91 -7.08 -4.42
CA ILE A 70 -6.49 -6.88 -4.17
C ILE A 70 -5.73 -8.05 -4.81
N CYS A 71 -4.85 -7.77 -5.77
CA CYS A 71 -3.95 -8.79 -6.29
C CYS A 71 -2.51 -8.44 -5.94
N LEU A 72 -1.78 -9.32 -5.25
CA LEU A 72 -0.32 -9.17 -5.19
C LEU A 72 0.23 -9.40 -6.59
N VAL A 73 1.19 -8.59 -7.00
CA VAL A 73 1.74 -8.59 -8.36
C VAL A 73 3.24 -8.82 -8.31
N LYS A 74 3.70 -9.78 -9.12
CA LYS A 74 5.09 -9.94 -9.52
C LYS A 74 5.19 -9.60 -10.99
N TRP A 75 6.04 -8.64 -11.32
CA TRP A 75 6.25 -8.19 -12.69
C TRP A 75 7.74 -8.13 -12.99
N SER A 76 8.17 -9.02 -13.87
CA SER A 76 9.57 -9.23 -14.25
C SER A 76 9.67 -9.36 -15.77
N PRO A 77 9.56 -8.26 -16.54
CA PRO A 77 9.68 -8.29 -18.00
C PRO A 77 10.98 -8.95 -18.47
N GLY A 78 10.90 -9.84 -19.46
CA GLY A 78 12.07 -10.56 -19.98
C GLY A 78 12.69 -11.57 -19.01
N ALA A 79 11.93 -12.05 -18.01
CA ALA A 79 12.38 -13.12 -17.14
C ALA A 79 12.84 -14.34 -17.94
N ARG A 80 14.02 -14.88 -17.62
CA ARG A 80 14.60 -16.06 -18.33
C ARG A 80 13.74 -17.32 -18.21
N SER A 81 12.92 -17.42 -17.16
CA SER A 81 11.96 -18.51 -16.99
C SER A 81 10.77 -18.42 -17.96
N GLY A 82 10.58 -17.28 -18.63
CA GLY A 82 9.38 -16.98 -19.41
C GLY A 82 8.17 -16.58 -18.55
N GLU A 83 8.27 -16.63 -17.22
CA GLU A 83 7.21 -16.22 -16.28
C GLU A 83 7.34 -14.73 -15.95
N GLU A 84 6.92 -13.88 -16.88
CA GLU A 84 7.11 -12.43 -16.77
C GLU A 84 6.10 -11.76 -15.83
N PHE A 85 4.92 -12.37 -15.66
CA PHE A 85 3.88 -11.85 -14.78
C PHE A 85 3.35 -12.95 -13.88
N GLY A 86 3.19 -12.62 -12.60
CA GLY A 86 2.38 -13.43 -11.71
C GLY A 86 1.51 -12.58 -10.80
N TYR A 87 0.36 -13.13 -10.43
CA TYR A 87 -0.53 -12.53 -9.46
C TYR A 87 -1.12 -13.53 -8.49
N LYS A 88 -1.53 -13.03 -7.33
CA LYS A 88 -2.33 -13.75 -6.35
C LYS A 88 -3.47 -12.86 -5.94
N ASP A 89 -4.68 -13.23 -6.34
CA ASP A 89 -5.92 -12.51 -6.08
C ASP A 89 -6.48 -12.82 -4.69
N MET A 90 -6.98 -11.76 -4.05
CA MET A 90 -7.60 -11.76 -2.73
C MET A 90 -8.66 -10.65 -2.71
N THR A 91 -9.71 -10.85 -1.93
CA THR A 91 -10.67 -9.79 -1.62
C THR A 91 -10.35 -9.16 -0.27
N GLU A 92 -10.89 -7.98 0.01
CA GLU A 92 -10.77 -7.33 1.32
C GLU A 92 -11.28 -8.19 2.48
N THR A 93 -12.23 -9.08 2.20
CA THR A 93 -12.80 -10.03 3.17
C THR A 93 -11.83 -11.11 3.64
N MET A 94 -10.66 -11.25 2.98
CA MET A 94 -9.62 -12.23 3.31
C MET A 94 -8.46 -11.63 4.12
N GLY A 95 -8.46 -10.33 4.39
CA GLY A 95 -7.37 -9.65 5.12
C GLY A 95 -6.01 -9.77 4.43
N PRO A 96 -5.77 -9.13 3.27
CA PRO A 96 -4.60 -9.37 2.41
C PRO A 96 -3.25 -8.86 2.95
N TYR A 97 -3.20 -8.32 4.18
CA TYR A 97 -2.03 -7.70 4.82
C TYR A 97 -1.28 -6.66 3.96
N HIS A 98 -1.95 -6.07 2.97
CA HIS A 98 -1.39 -5.10 2.03
C HIS A 98 -2.23 -3.82 2.00
N TYR A 99 -1.75 -2.78 2.67
CA TYR A 99 -2.58 -1.63 3.09
C TYR A 99 -2.36 -0.34 2.28
N ASP A 100 -1.70 -0.45 1.12
CA ASP A 100 -1.38 0.70 0.28
C ASP A 100 -2.54 1.05 -0.68
N CYS A 101 -3.80 0.85 -0.31
CA CYS A 101 -4.93 1.25 -1.17
C CYS A 101 -5.11 2.78 -1.12
N PRO A 102 -5.32 3.49 -2.25
CA PRO A 102 -5.54 4.95 -2.24
C PRO A 102 -6.94 5.33 -1.74
N ALA A 103 -7.07 6.51 -1.12
CA ALA A 103 -8.35 7.05 -0.64
C ALA A 103 -9.42 7.04 -1.74
N SER A 104 -9.06 7.48 -2.95
CA SER A 104 -10.00 7.54 -4.07
C SER A 104 -10.59 6.19 -4.52
N ILE A 105 -10.00 5.06 -4.11
CA ILE A 105 -10.59 3.72 -4.32
C ILE A 105 -11.44 3.37 -3.09
N LEU A 106 -10.92 3.58 -1.88
CA LEU A 106 -11.64 3.33 -0.63
C LEU A 106 -12.98 4.09 -0.54
N ASP A 107 -13.01 5.31 -1.05
CA ASP A 107 -14.19 6.20 -1.03
C ASP A 107 -15.28 5.75 -2.02
N MET A 108 -14.99 4.80 -2.92
CA MET A 108 -15.97 4.21 -3.85
C MET A 108 -16.64 2.95 -3.29
N LEU A 109 -16.12 2.38 -2.20
CA LEU A 109 -16.58 1.09 -1.69
C LEU A 109 -17.90 1.25 -0.92
N GLY A 110 -18.83 0.30 -1.11
CA GLY A 110 -20.05 0.19 -0.29
C GLY A 110 -19.73 -0.32 1.12
N PRO A 111 -20.72 -0.60 2.00
CA PRO A 111 -20.46 -1.15 3.34
C PRO A 111 -19.54 -2.39 3.32
N PRO A 112 -18.65 -2.57 4.32
CA PRO A 112 -17.78 -3.74 4.35
C PRO A 112 -18.61 -5.02 4.56
N GLY A 113 -18.33 -6.06 3.76
CA GLY A 113 -19.06 -7.33 3.86
C GLY A 113 -18.74 -8.16 5.12
N ASN A 114 -17.63 -7.87 5.82
CA ASN A 114 -17.26 -8.51 7.08
C ASN A 114 -16.23 -7.68 7.88
N GLU A 115 -15.86 -8.16 9.08
CA GLU A 115 -14.87 -7.51 9.94
C GLU A 115 -13.46 -7.43 9.31
N TYR A 116 -13.04 -8.44 8.56
CA TYR A 116 -11.74 -8.40 7.86
C TYR A 116 -11.67 -7.26 6.83
N ALA A 117 -12.75 -7.04 6.08
CA ALA A 117 -12.87 -5.93 5.15
C ALA A 117 -12.85 -4.59 5.88
N ALA A 118 -13.63 -4.46 6.97
CA ALA A 118 -13.64 -3.25 7.80
C ALA A 118 -12.24 -2.90 8.31
N ASN A 119 -11.56 -3.87 8.93
CA ASN A 119 -10.20 -3.72 9.48
C ASN A 119 -9.18 -3.39 8.38
N TRP A 120 -9.27 -4.03 7.20
CA TRP A 120 -8.37 -3.74 6.09
C TRP A 120 -8.53 -2.31 5.57
N ARG A 121 -9.77 -1.82 5.44
CA ARG A 121 -10.04 -0.44 5.00
C ARG A 121 -9.54 0.58 6.01
N GLU A 122 -9.76 0.34 7.31
CA GLU A 122 -9.23 1.19 8.38
C GLU A 122 -7.70 1.23 8.36
N ALA A 123 -7.03 0.08 8.24
CA ALA A 123 -5.58 -0.01 8.13
C ALA A 123 -5.04 0.75 6.90
N CYS A 124 -5.75 0.70 5.77
CA CYS A 124 -5.40 1.50 4.59
C CYS A 124 -5.50 3.00 4.88
N ARG A 125 -6.60 3.45 5.51
CA ARG A 125 -6.77 4.87 5.87
C ARG A 125 -5.72 5.36 6.87
N ALA A 126 -5.43 4.56 7.90
CA ALA A 126 -4.38 4.87 8.87
C ALA A 126 -3.01 5.02 8.18
N ARG A 127 -2.68 4.13 7.24
CA ARG A 127 -1.45 4.24 6.45
C ARG A 127 -1.43 5.49 5.57
N LEU A 128 -2.54 5.84 4.93
CA LEU A 128 -2.64 7.06 4.13
C LEU A 128 -2.41 8.31 4.97
N ALA A 129 -3.00 8.39 6.17
CA ALA A 129 -2.77 9.49 7.11
C ALA A 129 -1.28 9.61 7.51
N LEU A 130 -0.58 8.49 7.68
CA LEU A 130 0.85 8.49 7.95
C LEU A 130 1.69 8.92 6.74
N THR A 131 1.29 8.55 5.53
CA THR A 131 2.09 8.78 4.32
C THR A 131 1.82 10.13 3.64
N SER A 132 0.71 10.78 3.95
CA SER A 132 0.36 12.13 3.48
C SER A 132 1.07 13.26 4.24
N ARG A 133 1.68 12.96 5.40
CA ARG A 133 2.47 13.94 6.17
C ARG A 133 3.62 14.51 5.34
N ARG A 134 3.96 15.77 5.60
CA ARG A 134 5.16 16.40 5.00
C ARG A 134 6.40 15.58 5.35
N LYS A 135 7.36 15.50 4.42
CA LYS A 135 8.67 14.89 4.72
C LYS A 135 9.41 15.72 5.79
N PRO A 136 10.15 15.08 6.70
CA PRO A 136 11.03 15.78 7.64
C PRO A 136 12.12 16.55 6.88
N ARG A 137 12.45 17.75 7.35
CA ARG A 137 13.42 18.67 6.76
C ARG A 137 14.55 18.94 7.75
N PRO A 138 15.75 19.33 7.29
CA PRO A 138 16.82 19.75 8.18
C PRO A 138 16.34 20.77 9.22
N GLY A 139 16.69 20.57 10.49
CA GLY A 139 16.25 21.36 11.64
C GLY A 139 15.05 20.80 12.39
N ASP A 140 14.27 19.89 11.79
CA ASP A 140 13.18 19.21 12.50
C ASP A 140 13.72 18.25 13.58
N MET A 141 12.97 18.11 14.67
CA MET A 141 13.08 16.97 15.59
C MET A 141 11.97 15.98 15.30
N LEU A 142 12.32 14.75 14.97
CA LEU A 142 11.38 13.67 14.73
C LEU A 142 11.30 12.78 15.97
N VAL A 143 10.09 12.51 16.46
CA VAL A 143 9.85 11.59 17.58
C VAL A 143 8.94 10.47 17.11
N LEU A 144 9.43 9.23 17.19
CA LEU A 144 8.62 8.03 16.94
C LEU A 144 7.66 7.80 18.11
N ALA A 145 6.47 7.24 17.82
CA ALA A 145 5.53 6.84 18.86
C ALA A 145 6.12 5.76 19.78
N GLU A 146 6.87 4.81 19.20
CA GLU A 146 7.59 3.75 19.91
C GLU A 146 9.09 3.81 19.58
N PRO A 147 9.98 3.53 20.55
CA PRO A 147 11.41 3.51 20.31
C PRO A 147 11.81 2.35 19.38
N LEU A 148 12.88 2.56 18.61
CA LEU A 148 13.49 1.53 17.79
C LEU A 148 14.81 1.10 18.40
N THR A 149 15.01 -0.21 18.46
CA THR A 149 16.32 -0.81 18.75
C THR A 149 17.11 -0.94 17.45
N PHE A 150 18.33 -0.40 17.46
CA PHE A 150 19.26 -0.41 16.34
C PHE A 150 20.25 -1.58 16.45
N THR A 151 21.01 -1.83 15.38
CA THR A 151 21.95 -2.96 15.29
C THR A 151 23.11 -2.90 16.30
N ASP A 152 23.38 -1.72 16.83
CA ASP A 152 24.35 -1.47 17.90
C ASP A 152 23.76 -1.67 19.30
N GLY A 153 22.54 -2.19 19.41
CA GLY A 153 21.85 -2.48 20.68
C GLY A 153 21.18 -1.26 21.32
N GLN A 154 21.40 -0.05 20.81
CA GLN A 154 20.84 1.17 21.37
C GLN A 154 19.37 1.33 20.99
N SER A 155 18.57 1.83 21.93
CA SER A 155 17.16 2.16 21.72
C SER A 155 16.97 3.66 21.69
N GLU A 156 16.33 4.19 20.64
CA GLU A 156 16.07 5.62 20.48
C GLU A 156 14.73 5.86 19.80
N ARG A 157 14.03 6.90 20.22
CA ARG A 157 12.79 7.37 19.58
C ARG A 157 12.90 8.77 19.00
N SER A 158 13.90 9.54 19.42
CA SER A 158 14.05 10.95 19.05
C SER A 158 15.23 11.14 18.11
N PHE A 159 15.03 11.87 17.02
CA PHE A 159 16.02 12.07 15.98
C PHE A 159 16.06 13.53 15.52
N ARG A 160 17.27 14.08 15.41
CA ARG A 160 17.53 15.33 14.70
C ARG A 160 17.58 15.06 13.21
N VAL A 161 16.83 15.84 12.44
CA VAL A 161 16.92 15.82 10.99
C VAL A 161 18.00 16.81 10.58
N VAL A 162 19.08 16.33 9.96
CA VAL A 162 20.23 17.16 9.58
C VAL A 162 20.53 17.05 8.09
N GLN A 163 21.08 18.11 7.52
CA GLN A 163 21.66 18.08 6.18
C GLN A 163 23.05 17.42 6.25
N SER A 164 23.31 16.46 5.37
CA SER A 164 24.63 15.87 5.15
C SER A 164 24.92 15.87 3.65
N GLY A 165 25.68 16.88 3.20
CA GLY A 165 25.87 17.16 1.78
C GLY A 165 24.53 17.44 1.09
N LYS A 166 24.20 16.65 0.05
CA LYS A 166 22.92 16.74 -0.69
C LYS A 166 21.78 15.91 -0.08
N LYS A 167 22.05 15.14 0.99
CA LYS A 167 21.08 14.22 1.59
C LYS A 167 20.62 14.74 2.94
N THR A 168 19.42 14.34 3.33
CA THR A 168 18.92 14.48 4.70
C THR A 168 19.18 13.20 5.47
N VAL A 169 19.70 13.32 6.69
CA VAL A 169 20.05 12.19 7.57
C VAL A 169 19.37 12.37 8.92
N LEU A 170 18.95 11.27 9.54
CA LEU A 170 18.48 11.25 10.92
C LEU A 170 19.67 10.98 11.83
N ARG A 171 19.86 11.81 12.86
CA ARG A 171 20.83 11.58 13.92
C ARG A 171 20.11 11.31 15.23
N ARG A 172 20.51 10.27 15.96
CA ARG A 172 19.99 10.03 17.31
C ARG A 172 20.28 11.22 18.20
N VAL A 173 19.35 11.49 19.12
CA VAL A 173 19.52 12.60 20.07
C VAL A 173 20.51 12.21 21.17
N SER A 174 20.53 10.94 21.56
CA SER A 174 21.41 10.42 22.62
C SER A 174 22.91 10.59 22.34
N ASP A 175 23.37 10.29 21.14
CA ASP A 175 24.81 10.23 20.82
C ASP A 175 25.19 10.87 19.47
N GLY A 176 24.22 11.42 18.74
CA GLY A 176 24.46 12.05 17.44
C GLY A 176 24.75 11.08 16.30
N MET A 177 24.69 9.77 16.50
CA MET A 177 24.97 8.80 15.43
C MET A 177 23.93 8.89 14.32
N GLY A 178 24.40 8.94 13.07
CA GLY A 178 23.56 8.90 11.88
C GLY A 178 22.92 7.53 11.69
N VAL A 179 21.61 7.48 11.55
CA VAL A 179 20.83 6.24 11.40
C VAL A 179 19.91 6.29 10.19
N LYS A 180 19.55 5.10 9.71
CA LYS A 180 18.54 4.91 8.66
C LYS A 180 17.33 4.19 9.25
N ILE A 181 16.17 4.83 9.17
CA ILE A 181 14.90 4.22 9.56
C ILE A 181 14.17 3.73 8.31
N SER A 182 14.05 2.42 8.17
CA SER A 182 13.32 1.79 7.07
C SER A 182 11.84 2.18 7.11
N LYS A 183 11.30 2.53 5.93
CA LYS A 183 9.90 2.92 5.72
C LYS A 183 9.43 4.03 6.69
N LEU A 184 10.28 5.02 6.96
CA LEU A 184 9.99 6.12 7.90
C LEU A 184 8.59 6.71 7.73
N MET A 185 8.19 7.04 6.50
CA MET A 185 6.89 7.67 6.24
C MET A 185 5.68 6.79 6.58
N SER A 186 5.84 5.47 6.67
CA SER A 186 4.78 4.56 7.08
C SER A 186 4.81 4.21 8.57
N ARG A 187 5.65 4.88 9.37
CA ARG A 187 5.71 4.73 10.83
C ARG A 187 4.99 5.89 11.53
N ALA A 188 4.44 5.65 12.71
CA ALA A 188 3.89 6.70 13.56
C ALA A 188 5.02 7.57 14.13
N TRP A 189 5.02 8.85 13.78
CA TRP A 189 5.96 9.85 14.29
C TRP A 189 5.40 11.26 14.20
N THR A 190 5.93 12.15 15.02
CA THR A 190 5.58 13.58 15.03
C THR A 190 6.84 14.42 14.86
N ILE A 191 6.64 15.68 14.46
CA ILE A 191 7.69 16.69 14.48
C ILE A 191 7.45 17.56 15.70
N VAL A 192 8.45 17.67 16.56
CA VAL A 192 8.41 18.50 17.77
C VAL A 192 9.38 19.68 17.62
N PRO A 193 9.18 20.79 18.35
CA PRO A 193 10.17 21.85 18.43
C PRO A 193 11.52 21.30 18.91
N PRO A 194 12.66 21.81 18.40
CA PRO A 194 13.95 21.50 18.98
C PRO A 194 13.95 21.87 20.48
N PRO A 195 14.56 21.04 21.35
CA PRO A 195 14.71 21.41 22.75
C PRO A 195 15.43 22.76 22.79
N ALA A 196 14.92 23.68 23.62
CA ALA A 196 15.54 24.99 23.81
C ALA A 196 17.01 24.79 24.14
N ALA A 197 17.89 25.54 23.47
CA ALA A 197 19.30 25.53 23.81
C ALA A 197 19.43 25.80 25.32
N PRO A 198 20.30 25.08 26.06
CA PRO A 198 20.53 25.40 27.45
C PRO A 198 20.97 26.87 27.50
N SER A 199 20.21 27.68 28.22
CA SER A 199 20.57 29.05 28.55
C SER A 199 21.99 29.02 29.10
N ALA A 200 22.93 29.64 28.41
CA ALA A 200 24.26 29.83 28.97
C ALA A 200 24.12 30.78 30.16
N SER A 201 24.27 30.25 31.37
CA SER A 201 24.48 31.03 32.59
C SER A 201 25.96 31.31 32.78
#